data_AF-A0A356TCC6-F1
#
_entry.id   AF-A0A356TCC6-F1
#
_cell.length_a   1.000
_cell.length_b   1.000
_cell.length_c   1.000
_cell.angle_alpha   90.00
_cell.angle_beta   90.00
_cell.angle_gamma   90.00
#
_symmetry.space_group_name_H-M   'P 1'
#
loop_
_entity.id
_entity.type
_entity.pdbx_description
1 polymer ?
#
loop_
_entity_poly.entity_id
_entity_poly.type
_entity_poly.pdbx_seq_one_letter_code
_entity_poly.pdbx_strand_id
1 'polypeptide(L)'
;GLSGAIIGVDVGVLILRDDVEGVTPIPIRRDEPRDMIGQTFTAVGFGQRPDGPAGLKYKGDGVISNLTGGVLYTEQTICQGDSGGPMIQEAPERRVIGVASFGQAGSCP
;
A
#
# COMPACT_ATOMS: atom_id res chain seq x y z
N GLY A 1 -17.11 -10.99 21.93
CA GLY A 1 -15.66 -11.15 22.05
C GLY A 1 -15.04 -10.82 20.71
N LEU A 2 -14.33 -9.71 20.65
CA LEU A 2 -13.20 -9.32 19.79
C LEU A 2 -13.00 -7.81 20.05
N SER A 3 -12.81 -7.49 21.33
CA SER A 3 -12.50 -6.13 21.81
C SER A 3 -10.98 -6.12 21.98
N GLY A 4 -10.24 -5.64 20.98
CA GLY A 4 -8.78 -5.53 21.11
C GLY A 4 -7.93 -5.75 19.85
N ALA A 5 -8.52 -6.00 18.67
CA ALA A 5 -7.75 -5.87 17.43
C ALA A 5 -7.44 -4.38 17.24
N ILE A 6 -6.16 -4.02 17.26
CA ILE A 6 -5.72 -2.67 16.94
C ILE A 6 -6.09 -2.44 15.47
N ILE A 7 -7.25 -1.82 15.22
CA ILE A 7 -7.55 -1.26 13.89
C ILE A 7 -6.42 -0.26 13.65
N GLY A 8 -5.57 -0.53 12.65
CA GLY A 8 -4.50 0.40 12.26
C GLY A 8 -3.06 -0.06 12.39
N VAL A 9 -2.77 -1.30 12.81
CA VAL A 9 -1.37 -1.78 12.86
C VAL A 9 -1.24 -3.13 12.17
N ASP A 10 -1.08 -3.08 10.84
CA ASP A 10 -0.72 -4.21 9.98
C ASP A 10 0.53 -3.85 9.17
N VAL A 11 1.68 -3.86 9.85
CA VAL A 11 2.98 -3.48 9.28
C VAL A 11 4.05 -4.41 9.83
N GLY A 12 4.91 -4.91 8.93
CA GLY A 12 6.13 -5.66 9.28
C GLY A 12 7.37 -4.99 8.69
N VAL A 13 8.51 -5.16 9.36
CA VAL A 13 9.81 -4.65 8.88
C VAL A 13 10.78 -5.82 8.76
N LEU A 14 11.46 -5.92 7.63
CA LEU A 14 12.53 -6.87 7.40
C LEU A 14 13.86 -6.13 7.41
N ILE A 15 14.78 -6.59 8.25
CA ILE A 15 16.17 -6.12 8.27
C ILE A 15 16.97 -7.10 7.44
N LEU A 16 17.59 -6.61 6.38
CA LEU A 16 18.44 -7.42 5.52
C LEU A 16 19.76 -7.71 6.24
N ARG A 17 20.31 -8.89 5.99
CA ARG A 17 21.59 -9.30 6.57
C ARG A 17 22.73 -8.43 6.05
N ASP A 18 22.67 -8.08 4.77
CA ASP A 18 23.69 -7.35 4.03
C ASP A 18 23.03 -6.14 3.36
N ASP A 19 23.80 -5.08 3.14
CA ASP A 19 23.33 -3.87 2.48
C ASP A 19 23.05 -4.13 0.99
N VAL A 20 22.04 -3.44 0.45
CA VAL A 20 21.71 -3.52 -0.98
C VAL A 20 22.32 -2.31 -1.69
N GLU A 21 23.25 -2.58 -2.59
CA GLU A 21 23.91 -1.55 -3.39
C GLU A 21 23.16 -1.26 -4.71
N GLY A 22 23.40 -0.09 -5.30
CA GLY A 22 22.91 0.27 -6.64
C GLY A 22 21.40 0.59 -6.71
N VAL A 23 20.71 0.67 -5.57
CA VAL A 23 19.29 1.05 -5.49
C VAL A 23 19.09 2.23 -4.53
N THR A 24 18.29 3.20 -4.94
CA THR A 24 17.89 4.32 -4.08
C THR A 24 16.57 3.98 -3.39
N PRO A 25 16.52 3.90 -2.05
CA PRO A 25 15.28 3.67 -1.33
C PRO A 25 14.26 4.79 -1.57
N ILE A 26 12.99 4.44 -1.69
CA ILE A 26 11.91 5.44 -1.68
C ILE A 26 11.71 5.86 -0.22
N PRO A 27 11.81 7.15 0.10
CA PRO A 27 11.66 7.57 1.47
C PRO A 27 10.21 7.45 1.97
N ILE A 28 10.05 7.14 3.25
CA ILE A 28 8.74 7.02 3.91
C ILE A 28 8.27 8.41 4.32
N ARG A 29 7.00 8.73 4.03
CA ARG A 29 6.34 9.93 4.54
C ARG A 29 6.04 9.75 6.02
N ARG A 30 6.41 10.75 6.84
CA ARG A 30 6.19 10.73 8.30
C ARG A 30 5.22 11.80 8.79
N ASP A 31 4.73 12.61 7.87
CA ASP A 31 3.77 13.68 8.16
C ASP A 31 2.38 13.11 8.45
N GLU A 32 1.54 13.95 9.04
CA GLU A 32 0.15 13.60 9.37
C GLU A 32 -0.61 13.20 8.08
N PRO A 33 -1.37 12.09 8.05
CA PRO A 33 -1.94 11.55 6.80
C PRO A 33 -3.31 12.12 6.39
N ARG A 34 -3.94 13.04 7.14
CA ARG A 34 -5.26 13.58 6.78
C ARG A 34 -5.23 14.42 5.50
N ASP A 35 -4.12 15.08 5.22
CA ASP A 35 -3.94 15.85 3.97
C ASP A 35 -3.86 14.94 2.72
N MET A 36 -3.72 13.63 2.91
CA MET A 36 -3.72 12.66 1.83
C MET A 36 -5.12 12.33 1.31
N ILE A 37 -6.18 12.65 2.05
CA ILE A 37 -7.56 12.43 1.56
C ILE A 37 -7.79 13.28 0.30
N GLY A 38 -8.24 12.63 -0.77
CA GLY A 38 -8.44 13.21 -2.09
C GLY A 38 -7.19 13.22 -2.97
N GLN A 39 -6.02 12.83 -2.45
CA GLN A 39 -4.80 12.71 -3.24
C GLN A 39 -4.76 11.40 -4.02
N THR A 40 -4.04 11.41 -5.14
CA THR A 40 -3.75 10.21 -5.90
C THR A 40 -2.56 9.45 -5.33
N PHE A 41 -2.53 8.15 -5.57
CA PHE A 41 -1.41 7.28 -5.24
C PHE A 41 -1.24 6.21 -6.33
N THR A 42 -0.08 5.56 -6.32
CA THR A 42 0.21 4.37 -7.11
C THR A 42 0.45 3.18 -6.18
N ALA A 43 -0.34 2.13 -6.33
CA ALA A 43 -0.05 0.82 -5.76
C ALA A 43 0.89 0.04 -6.68
N VAL A 44 1.82 -0.71 -6.09
CA VAL A 44 2.70 -1.61 -6.83
C VAL A 44 2.68 -3.00 -6.19
N GLY A 45 2.50 -4.03 -7.00
CA GLY A 45 2.38 -5.39 -6.51
C GLY A 45 2.64 -6.45 -7.56
N PHE A 46 2.50 -7.70 -7.14
CA PHE A 46 2.68 -8.91 -7.95
C PHE A 46 1.57 -9.92 -7.68
N GLY A 47 0.51 -9.49 -6.99
CA GLY A 47 -0.64 -10.30 -6.65
C GLY A 47 -1.49 -10.66 -7.86
N GLN A 48 -2.66 -11.21 -7.57
CA GLN A 48 -3.62 -11.62 -8.58
C GLN A 48 -4.16 -10.42 -9.36
N ARG A 49 -4.35 -10.64 -10.66
CA ARG A 49 -5.01 -9.70 -11.56
C ARG A 49 -6.22 -10.39 -12.21
N PRO A 50 -7.24 -9.64 -12.66
CA PRO A 50 -8.36 -10.23 -13.38
C PRO A 50 -7.95 -10.91 -14.68
N ASP A 51 -6.89 -10.42 -15.33
CA ASP A 51 -6.51 -10.75 -16.70
C ASP A 51 -5.29 -11.67 -16.82
N GLY A 52 -4.78 -12.23 -15.72
CA GLY A 52 -3.58 -13.06 -15.79
C GLY A 52 -3.08 -13.69 -14.50
N PRO A 53 -1.99 -14.46 -14.60
CA PRO A 53 -1.37 -15.10 -13.45
C PRO A 53 -0.72 -14.08 -12.52
N ALA A 54 -0.68 -14.40 -11.23
CA ALA A 54 0.14 -13.67 -10.27
C ALA A 54 1.64 -13.81 -10.60
N GLY A 55 2.47 -12.94 -10.02
CA GLY A 55 3.93 -12.95 -10.17
C GLY A 55 4.47 -12.00 -11.25
N LEU A 56 3.60 -11.38 -12.04
CA LEU A 56 3.97 -10.27 -12.91
C LEU A 56 3.72 -8.93 -12.21
N LYS A 57 4.72 -8.03 -12.28
CA LYS A 57 4.61 -6.70 -11.68
C LYS A 57 3.42 -5.95 -12.28
N TYR A 58 2.62 -5.36 -11.41
CA TYR A 58 1.51 -4.52 -11.77
C TYR A 58 1.57 -3.19 -11.02
N LYS A 59 1.00 -2.15 -11.65
CA LYS A 59 0.82 -0.83 -11.06
C LYS A 59 -0.62 -0.41 -11.30
N GLY A 60 -1.28 0.07 -10.24
CA GLY A 60 -2.60 0.67 -10.31
C GLY A 60 -2.58 2.03 -9.64
N ASP A 61 -3.23 3.01 -10.24
CA ASP A 61 -3.42 4.32 -9.63
C ASP A 61 -4.79 4.39 -8.96
N GLY A 62 -4.90 5.15 -7.89
CA GLY A 62 -6.17 5.39 -7.22
C GLY A 62 -6.21 6.68 -6.41
N VAL A 63 -7.33 6.90 -5.74
CA VAL A 63 -7.59 8.07 -4.89
C VAL A 63 -7.86 7.63 -3.45
N ILE A 64 -7.26 8.34 -2.51
CA ILE A 64 -7.50 8.12 -1.08
C ILE A 64 -8.83 8.75 -0.71
N SER A 65 -9.78 7.95 -0.26
CA SER A 65 -11.15 8.38 0.00
C SER A 65 -11.41 8.66 1.49
N ASN A 66 -10.71 7.98 2.39
CA ASN A 66 -10.93 8.14 3.83
C ASN A 66 -9.70 7.75 4.66
N LEU A 67 -9.64 8.24 5.90
CA LEU A 67 -8.66 7.86 6.91
C LEU A 67 -9.41 7.52 8.20
N THR A 68 -9.26 6.30 8.71
CA THR A 68 -9.87 5.90 9.98
C THR A 68 -8.95 4.95 10.73
N GLY A 69 -8.67 5.26 12.01
CA GLY A 69 -7.82 4.43 12.84
C GLY A 69 -6.42 4.19 12.25
N GLY A 70 -5.84 5.16 11.54
CA GLY A 70 -4.52 5.01 10.90
C GLY A 70 -4.53 4.23 9.59
N VAL A 71 -5.69 3.77 9.11
CA VAL A 71 -5.85 3.09 7.81
C VAL A 71 -6.31 4.09 6.75
N LEU A 72 -5.59 4.15 5.63
CA LEU A 72 -5.99 4.84 4.41
C LEU A 72 -6.89 3.92 3.59
N TYR A 73 -8.09 4.38 3.29
CA TYR A 73 -9.07 3.68 2.47
C TYR A 73 -9.12 4.27 1.07
N THR A 74 -9.30 3.41 0.08
CA THR A 74 -9.27 3.73 -1.36
C THR A 74 -10.29 2.84 -2.08
N GLU A 75 -10.57 3.10 -3.36
CA GLU A 75 -11.12 2.05 -4.22
C GLU A 75 -10.16 0.86 -4.35
N GLN A 76 -10.66 -0.26 -4.87
CA GLN A 76 -9.89 -1.50 -4.96
C GLN A 76 -8.78 -1.37 -6.01
N THR A 77 -7.53 -1.27 -5.53
CA THR A 77 -6.31 -1.18 -6.35
C THR A 77 -5.32 -2.32 -6.08
N ILE A 78 -5.65 -3.21 -5.15
CA ILE A 78 -4.86 -4.37 -4.72
C ILE A 78 -5.70 -5.64 -4.74
N CYS A 79 -5.04 -6.80 -4.86
CA CYS A 79 -5.68 -8.11 -4.71
C CYS A 79 -4.84 -9.09 -3.87
N GLN A 80 -5.24 -10.37 -3.87
CA GLN A 80 -4.55 -11.42 -3.13
C GLN A 80 -3.09 -11.53 -3.58
N GLY A 81 -2.17 -11.47 -2.61
CA GLY A 81 -0.73 -11.47 -2.84
C GLY A 81 -0.09 -10.08 -2.92
N ASP A 82 -0.86 -8.99 -2.87
CA ASP A 82 -0.32 -7.63 -2.81
C ASP A 82 -0.06 -7.10 -1.39
N SER A 83 -0.44 -7.86 -0.35
CA SER A 83 -0.22 -7.49 1.05
C SER A 83 1.26 -7.15 1.34
N GLY A 84 1.48 -6.03 2.03
CA GLY A 84 2.80 -5.45 2.28
C GLY A 84 3.37 -4.62 1.12
N GLY A 85 2.73 -4.65 -0.06
CA GLY A 85 3.10 -3.82 -1.21
C GLY A 85 2.97 -2.32 -0.92
N PRO A 86 3.82 -1.46 -1.51
CA PRO A 86 3.84 -0.04 -1.20
C PRO A 86 2.68 0.71 -1.85
N MET A 87 2.09 1.62 -1.08
CA MET A 87 1.30 2.75 -1.57
C MET A 87 2.23 3.95 -1.75
N ILE A 88 2.34 4.46 -2.98
CA ILE A 88 3.32 5.48 -3.36
C ILE A 88 2.61 6.78 -3.74
N GLN A 89 2.98 7.88 -3.10
CA GLN A 89 2.72 9.22 -3.61
C GLN A 89 3.83 9.55 -4.61
N GLU A 90 3.48 9.93 -5.85
CA GLU A 90 4.48 10.26 -6.88
C GLU A 90 4.86 11.75 -6.91
N ALA A 91 3.95 12.65 -6.52
CA ALA A 91 4.16 14.11 -6.50
C ALA A 91 3.60 14.76 -5.21
N PRO A 92 4.16 15.89 -4.72
CA PRO A 92 5.28 16.65 -5.30
C PRO A 92 6.65 15.97 -5.11
N GLU A 93 6.74 15.03 -4.16
CA GLU A 93 7.92 14.21 -3.93
C GLU A 93 7.51 12.74 -3.82
N ARG A 94 8.34 11.87 -4.39
CA ARG A 94 8.08 10.44 -4.39
C ARG A 94 8.29 9.83 -3.01
N ARG A 95 7.22 9.37 -2.36
CA ARG A 95 7.23 8.88 -0.97
C ARG A 95 6.37 7.62 -0.82
N VAL A 96 6.78 6.71 0.05
CA VAL A 96 5.89 5.63 0.54
C VAL A 96 4.98 6.23 1.61
N ILE A 97 3.67 6.12 1.42
CA ILE A 97 2.64 6.72 2.28
C ILE A 97 1.80 5.67 3.02
N GLY A 98 1.90 4.40 2.63
CA GLY A 98 1.18 3.30 3.24
C GLY A 98 1.65 1.95 2.72
N VAL A 99 1.11 0.89 3.30
CA VAL A 99 1.30 -0.50 2.87
C VAL A 99 -0.05 -1.15 2.66
N ALA A 100 -0.15 -1.98 1.62
CA ALA A 100 -1.33 -2.78 1.37
C ALA A 100 -1.57 -3.73 2.55
N SER A 101 -2.77 -3.69 3.13
CA SER A 101 -3.13 -4.49 4.31
C SER A 101 -4.24 -5.48 3.95
N PHE A 102 -5.47 -4.97 3.82
CA PHE A 102 -6.65 -5.74 3.46
C PHE A 102 -7.45 -5.08 2.33
N GLY A 103 -8.30 -5.87 1.69
CA GLY A 103 -9.22 -5.43 0.65
C GLY A 103 -10.46 -6.34 0.61
N GLN A 104 -11.37 -6.06 -0.32
CA GLN A 104 -12.59 -6.84 -0.47
C GLN A 104 -12.33 -8.11 -1.29
N ALA A 105 -12.86 -9.24 -0.82
CA ALA A 105 -12.73 -10.51 -1.52
C ALA A 105 -13.58 -10.52 -2.81
N GLY A 106 -13.01 -11.01 -3.91
CA GLY A 106 -13.74 -11.34 -5.14
C GLY A 106 -13.75 -10.28 -6.25
N SER A 107 -13.16 -9.11 -6.03
CA SER A 107 -13.11 -8.02 -7.01
C SER A 107 -11.68 -7.53 -7.23
N CYS A 108 -10.79 -8.35 -7.82
CA CYS A 108 -9.47 -7.82 -8.21
C CYS A 108 -9.66 -6.63 -9.19
N PRO A 109 -8.77 -5.61 -9.14
CA PRO A 109 -8.85 -4.41 -9.99
C PRO A 109 -8.78 -4.73 -11.48
#